data_AF-A0A0G4HSG7-F1
#
_entry.id   AF-A0A0G4HSG7-F1
#
_cell.length_a   1.000
_cell.length_b   1.000
_cell.length_c   1.000
_cell.angle_alpha   90.00
_cell.angle_beta   90.00
_cell.angle_gamma   90.00
#
_symmetry.space_group_name_H-M   'P 1'
#
loop_
_entity.id
_entity.type
_entity.pdbx_description
1 polymer ?
#
loop_
_entity_poly.entity_id
_entity_poly.type
_entity_poly.pdbx_seq_one_letter_code
_entity_poly.pdbx_strand_id
1 'polypeptide(L)'
;MAATGDDLDSAAVVDRADLAKLKEALTDGPKFKSRAKEQLAQLEKQKIYSKCILRVQFPDKTVLQLNFRPFDTIRHVKQNIVQFLSEPVKATAWHLYVSPPMKKLEDGKTTYEEQLVPGAVVYFGFDGGLQGAPPRPYLVPALQAQADGSISSQ
;
A
#
# COMPACT_ATOMS: atom_id res chain seq x y z
N MET A 1 -35.51 54.56 44.15
CA MET A 1 -35.37 53.92 42.81
C MET A 1 -34.73 54.96 41.91
N ALA A 2 -33.67 54.76 41.15
CA ALA A 2 -32.72 53.65 40.96
C ALA A 2 -31.43 54.28 40.37
N ALA A 3 -30.35 53.50 40.37
CA ALA A 3 -28.95 53.86 40.16
C ALA A 3 -28.60 54.71 38.92
N THR A 4 -27.69 55.67 39.14
CA THR A 4 -26.76 56.22 38.14
C THR A 4 -25.41 55.52 38.34
N GLY A 5 -24.76 55.10 37.25
CA GLY A 5 -23.42 54.50 37.29
C GLY A 5 -22.83 54.39 35.88
N ASP A 6 -22.22 55.48 35.44
CA ASP A 6 -21.27 55.54 34.33
C ASP A 6 -19.84 55.18 34.81
N ASP A 7 -18.97 54.92 33.82
CA ASP A 7 -17.50 54.83 33.85
C ASP A 7 -16.88 53.49 34.31
N LEU A 8 -16.32 52.65 33.42
CA LEU A 8 -15.09 52.74 32.61
C LEU A 8 -13.77 52.55 33.39
N ASP A 9 -13.03 51.55 32.93
CA ASP A 9 -11.60 51.24 33.12
C ASP A 9 -11.15 50.52 34.41
N SER A 10 -10.82 49.23 34.26
CA SER A 10 -9.83 48.55 35.11
C SER A 10 -9.12 47.47 34.29
N ALA A 11 -8.07 47.94 33.62
CA ALA A 11 -6.83 47.26 33.25
C ALA A 11 -6.78 45.74 33.44
N ALA A 12 -6.90 45.00 32.33
CA ALA A 12 -6.24 43.71 32.19
C ALA A 12 -4.73 43.96 32.23
N VAL A 13 -4.10 43.64 33.36
CA VAL A 13 -2.64 43.64 33.51
C VAL A 13 -2.07 42.56 32.59
N VAL A 14 -1.74 42.95 31.35
CA VAL A 14 -0.99 42.11 30.42
C VAL A 14 0.44 42.04 30.90
N ASP A 15 0.84 40.90 31.43
CA ASP A 15 2.21 40.68 31.92
C ASP A 15 3.21 40.82 30.76
N ARG A 16 4.38 41.39 31.04
CA ARG A 16 5.43 41.65 30.04
C ARG A 16 5.93 40.36 29.38
N ALA A 17 5.79 39.21 30.06
CA ALA A 17 6.06 37.90 29.51
C ALA A 17 5.01 37.45 28.47
N ASP A 18 3.74 37.83 28.65
CA ASP A 18 2.67 37.51 27.70
C ASP A 18 2.77 38.36 26.43
N LEU A 19 3.15 39.64 26.55
CA LEU A 19 3.45 40.48 25.38
C LEU A 19 4.65 39.93 24.57
N ALA A 20 5.66 39.36 25.25
CA ALA A 20 6.80 38.75 24.61
C ALA A 20 6.47 37.43 23.88
N LYS A 21 5.49 36.66 24.39
CA LYS A 21 4.99 35.45 23.72
C LYS A 21 4.07 35.78 22.54
N LEU A 22 3.21 36.79 22.67
CA LEU A 22 2.36 37.24 21.57
C LEU A 22 3.18 37.81 20.40
N LYS A 23 4.22 38.62 20.66
CA LYS A 23 5.09 39.12 19.56
C LYS A 23 5.84 38.00 18.83
N GLU A 24 6.19 36.91 19.53
CA GLU A 24 6.86 35.75 18.92
C GLU A 24 5.89 34.93 18.07
N ALA A 25 4.64 34.76 18.54
CA ALA A 25 3.58 34.12 17.76
C ALA A 25 3.15 34.93 16.53
N LEU A 26 3.28 36.26 16.58
CA LEU A 26 2.94 37.17 15.47
C LEU A 26 4.11 37.42 14.50
N THR A 27 5.35 37.11 14.88
CA THR A 27 6.54 37.18 14.00
C THR A 27 6.76 35.90 13.20
N ASP A 28 6.04 34.81 13.49
CA ASP A 28 5.86 33.70 12.55
C ASP A 28 4.82 34.09 11.48
N GLY A 29 5.11 35.17 10.75
CA GLY A 29 4.46 35.41 9.47
C GLY A 29 4.57 34.15 8.62
N PRO A 30 3.59 33.84 7.75
CA PRO A 30 3.52 32.58 7.04
C PRO A 30 4.83 32.35 6.30
N LYS A 31 5.71 31.54 6.92
CA LYS A 31 6.96 31.10 6.32
C LYS A 31 6.54 30.54 4.99
N PHE A 32 6.98 31.18 3.91
CA PHE A 32 6.79 30.74 2.54
C PHE A 32 7.40 29.34 2.47
N LYS A 33 6.60 28.33 2.84
CA LYS A 33 6.95 26.92 2.76
C LYS A 33 6.99 26.69 1.27
N SER A 34 8.20 26.83 0.75
CA SER A 34 8.49 26.70 -0.66
C SER A 34 7.83 25.41 -1.12
N ARG A 35 6.94 25.48 -2.13
CA ARG A 35 6.22 24.32 -2.66
C ARG A 35 7.15 23.12 -2.92
N ALA A 36 8.42 23.39 -3.21
CA ALA A 36 9.48 22.40 -3.35
C ALA A 36 9.72 21.55 -2.08
N LYS A 37 9.66 22.11 -0.87
CA LYS A 37 9.82 21.35 0.39
C LYS A 37 8.59 20.53 0.73
N GLU A 38 7.39 20.99 0.39
CA GLU A 38 6.16 20.20 0.55
C GLU A 38 6.08 19.06 -0.45
N GLN A 39 6.54 19.28 -1.70
CA GLN A 39 6.70 18.22 -2.68
C GLN A 39 7.75 17.22 -2.22
N LEU A 40 8.92 17.67 -1.74
CA LEU A 40 9.95 16.78 -1.21
C LEU A 40 9.45 16.02 0.02
N ALA A 41 8.75 16.66 0.96
CA ALA A 41 8.14 15.99 2.10
C ALA A 41 6.97 15.05 1.71
N GLN A 42 6.26 15.32 0.61
CA GLN A 42 5.28 14.37 0.04
C GLN A 42 5.98 13.17 -0.62
N LEU A 43 7.11 13.39 -1.29
CA LEU A 43 7.97 12.35 -1.86
C LEU A 43 8.68 11.53 -0.77
N GLU A 44 9.04 12.13 0.36
CA GLU A 44 9.68 11.48 1.52
C GLU A 44 8.67 10.78 2.45
N LYS A 45 7.41 11.27 2.51
CA LYS A 45 6.31 10.58 3.20
C LYS A 45 5.76 9.39 2.42
N GLN A 46 6.02 9.31 1.12
CA GLN A 46 5.89 8.06 0.41
C GLN A 46 6.99 7.17 0.95
N LYS A 47 6.63 6.14 1.74
CA LYS A 47 7.58 5.08 2.08
C LYS A 47 8.04 4.46 0.76
N ILE A 48 9.14 4.95 0.20
CA ILE A 48 9.68 4.47 -1.06
C ILE A 48 10.29 3.10 -0.76
N TYR A 49 9.43 2.09 -0.76
CA TYR A 49 9.88 0.72 -0.63
C TYR A 49 10.66 0.38 -1.88
N SER A 50 11.99 0.32 -1.85
CA SER A 50 12.78 0.01 -3.06
C SER A 50 12.48 -1.40 -3.59
N LYS A 51 11.90 -2.27 -2.77
CA LYS A 51 11.55 -3.65 -3.09
C LYS A 51 10.17 -3.98 -2.53
N CYS A 52 9.40 -4.73 -3.30
CA CYS A 52 8.10 -5.27 -2.94
C CYS A 52 8.12 -6.78 -3.11
N ILE A 53 7.72 -7.54 -2.10
CA ILE A 53 7.63 -9.02 -2.18
C ILE A 53 6.16 -9.41 -2.27
N LEU A 54 5.76 -9.95 -3.41
CA LEU A 54 4.40 -10.41 -3.64
C LEU A 54 4.33 -11.93 -3.55
N ARG A 55 3.48 -12.44 -2.68
CA ARG A 55 3.27 -13.87 -2.45
C ARG A 55 1.91 -14.26 -3.01
N VAL A 56 1.92 -14.97 -4.14
CA VAL A 56 0.71 -15.45 -4.81
C VAL A 56 0.36 -16.84 -4.27
N GLN A 57 -0.71 -16.93 -3.51
CA GLN A 57 -1.27 -18.19 -2.98
C GLN A 57 -2.19 -18.83 -4.01
N PHE A 58 -1.90 -20.08 -4.36
CA PHE A 58 -2.74 -20.90 -5.22
C PHE A 58 -3.70 -21.77 -4.38
N PRO A 59 -4.83 -22.21 -4.96
CA PRO A 59 -5.74 -23.13 -4.27
C PRO A 59 -5.12 -24.50 -3.92
N ASP A 60 -4.01 -24.88 -4.57
CA ASP A 60 -3.23 -26.11 -4.26
C ASP A 60 -2.30 -25.94 -3.03
N LYS A 61 -2.40 -24.82 -2.29
CA LYS A 61 -1.48 -24.40 -1.20
C LYS A 61 -0.08 -24.01 -1.64
N THR A 62 0.20 -24.04 -2.93
CA THR A 62 1.45 -23.55 -3.50
C THR A 62 1.54 -22.03 -3.40
N VAL A 63 2.72 -21.51 -3.06
CA VAL A 63 2.98 -20.07 -2.99
C VAL A 63 4.05 -19.69 -4.00
N LEU A 64 3.70 -18.82 -4.94
CA LEU A 64 4.67 -18.21 -5.86
C LEU A 64 5.10 -16.86 -5.29
N GLN A 65 6.35 -16.79 -4.85
CA GLN A 65 6.95 -15.54 -4.38
C GLN A 65 7.65 -14.84 -5.53
N LEU A 66 7.31 -13.58 -5.75
CA LEU A 66 7.90 -12.73 -6.78
C LEU A 66 8.33 -11.40 -6.20
N ASN A 67 9.37 -10.82 -6.78
CA ASN A 67 9.97 -9.57 -6.37
C ASN A 67 9.62 -8.51 -7.40
N PHE A 68 8.98 -7.42 -6.95
CA PHE A 68 8.56 -6.31 -7.80
C PHE A 68 9.00 -4.98 -7.21
N ARG A 69 8.87 -3.89 -7.97
CA ARG A 69 9.00 -2.52 -7.45
C ARG A 69 7.63 -2.00 -7.04
N PRO A 70 7.54 -1.05 -6.09
CA PRO A 70 6.27 -0.49 -5.64
C PRO A 70 5.49 0.20 -6.78
N PHE A 71 6.19 0.74 -7.76
CA PHE A 71 5.61 1.42 -8.93
C PHE A 71 5.32 0.48 -10.10
N ASP A 72 5.56 -0.83 -9.96
CA ASP A 72 5.14 -1.79 -10.98
C ASP A 72 3.61 -1.91 -10.98
N THR A 73 3.05 -1.98 -12.19
CA THR A 73 1.60 -2.12 -12.40
C THR A 73 1.14 -3.54 -12.11
N ILE A 74 -0.12 -3.69 -11.68
CA ILE A 74 -0.74 -5.01 -11.53
C ILE A 74 -0.75 -5.77 -12.87
N ARG A 75 -0.85 -5.06 -14.00
CA ARG A 75 -0.64 -5.64 -15.34
C ARG A 75 0.70 -6.35 -15.44
N HIS A 76 1.79 -5.69 -15.04
CA HIS A 76 3.13 -6.28 -15.08
C HIS A 76 3.23 -7.51 -14.15
N VAL A 77 2.65 -7.41 -12.94
CA VAL A 77 2.57 -8.55 -12.00
C VAL A 77 1.85 -9.74 -12.64
N LYS A 78 0.67 -9.52 -13.23
CA LYS A 78 -0.11 -10.56 -13.94
C LYS A 78 0.70 -11.20 -15.07
N GLN A 79 1.39 -10.40 -15.88
CA GLN A 79 2.22 -10.89 -16.98
C GLN A 79 3.39 -11.75 -16.49
N ASN A 80 4.03 -11.38 -15.38
CA ASN A 80 5.08 -12.19 -14.78
C ASN A 80 4.52 -13.51 -14.25
N ILE A 81 3.40 -13.48 -13.52
CA ILE A 81 2.75 -14.69 -13.00
C ILE A 81 2.43 -15.66 -14.15
N VAL A 82 1.84 -15.17 -15.24
CA VAL A 82 1.49 -15.98 -16.43
C VAL A 82 2.67 -16.78 -16.94
N GLN A 83 3.88 -16.23 -16.95
CA GLN A 83 5.06 -16.94 -17.46
C GLN A 83 5.38 -18.20 -16.65
N PHE A 84 5.06 -18.20 -15.36
CA PHE A 84 5.27 -19.31 -14.44
C PHE A 84 4.08 -20.27 -14.33
N LEU A 85 2.94 -19.96 -14.97
CA LEU A 85 1.76 -20.83 -15.00
C LEU A 85 1.89 -21.92 -16.08
N SER A 86 1.29 -23.09 -15.81
CA SER A 86 1.13 -24.16 -16.79
C SER A 86 0.15 -23.75 -17.90
N GLU A 87 0.30 -24.30 -19.11
CA GLU A 87 -0.61 -24.08 -20.25
C GLU A 87 -2.11 -24.23 -19.93
N PRO A 88 -2.59 -25.27 -19.22
CA PRO A 88 -4.01 -25.39 -18.91
C PRO A 88 -4.52 -24.27 -17.98
N VAL A 89 -3.64 -23.69 -17.15
CA VAL A 89 -3.96 -22.53 -16.31
C VAL A 89 -4.03 -21.26 -17.11
N LYS A 90 -3.10 -21.08 -18.06
CA LYS A 90 -3.09 -19.94 -18.99
C LYS A 90 -4.35 -19.89 -19.85
N ALA A 91 -4.84 -21.06 -20.27
CA ALA A 91 -6.06 -21.19 -21.06
C ALA A 91 -7.35 -20.92 -20.26
N THR A 92 -7.27 -20.94 -18.92
CA THR A 92 -8.43 -20.72 -18.04
C THR A 92 -8.53 -19.25 -17.66
N ALA A 93 -9.73 -18.70 -17.53
CA ALA A 93 -9.92 -17.35 -16.99
C ALA A 93 -9.65 -17.34 -15.48
N TRP A 94 -8.66 -16.54 -15.06
CA TRP A 94 -8.26 -16.39 -13.65
C TRP A 94 -8.16 -14.92 -13.25
N HIS A 95 -8.25 -14.67 -11.95
CA HIS A 95 -8.17 -13.35 -11.35
C HIS A 95 -7.33 -13.39 -10.06
N LEU A 96 -6.76 -12.24 -9.70
CA LEU A 96 -6.03 -12.06 -8.45
C LEU A 96 -6.86 -11.22 -7.51
N TYR A 97 -6.84 -11.57 -6.23
CA TYR A 97 -7.51 -10.82 -5.18
C TYR A 97 -6.69 -10.83 -3.90
N VAL A 98 -6.84 -9.82 -3.06
CA VAL A 98 -6.35 -9.82 -1.68
C VAL A 98 -7.49 -10.11 -0.73
N SER A 99 -7.19 -10.63 0.45
CA SER A 99 -8.12 -10.80 1.58
C SER A 99 -7.32 -10.66 2.88
N PRO A 100 -7.90 -10.17 4.01
CA PRO A 100 -9.32 -10.03 4.36
C PRO A 100 -9.87 -8.59 4.42
N PRO A 101 -9.56 -7.73 3.45
CA PRO A 101 -10.69 -7.25 2.66
C PRO A 101 -10.61 -7.86 1.25
N MET A 102 -11.64 -8.59 0.85
CA MET A 102 -11.71 -9.18 -0.49
C MET A 102 -11.71 -8.07 -1.54
N LYS A 103 -10.56 -7.85 -2.18
CA LYS A 103 -10.38 -6.84 -3.21
C LYS A 103 -9.70 -7.46 -4.41
N LYS A 104 -10.37 -7.43 -5.56
CA LYS A 104 -9.80 -7.88 -6.83
C LYS A 104 -8.77 -6.87 -7.33
N LEU A 105 -7.63 -7.36 -7.82
CA LEU A 105 -6.56 -6.51 -8.33
C LEU A 105 -6.85 -6.02 -9.75
N GLU A 106 -6.96 -4.71 -9.89
CA GLU A 106 -7.21 -4.01 -11.14
C GLU A 106 -5.90 -3.78 -11.91
N ASP A 107 -5.86 -4.05 -13.22
CA ASP A 107 -4.62 -3.99 -14.01
C ASP A 107 -4.06 -2.56 -14.20
N GLY A 108 -4.92 -1.54 -14.09
CA GLY A 108 -4.56 -0.14 -14.25
C GLY A 108 -3.88 0.49 -13.03
N LYS A 109 -3.89 -0.19 -11.88
CA LYS A 109 -3.30 0.33 -10.64
C LYS A 109 -1.88 -0.20 -10.43
N THR A 110 -1.11 0.51 -9.63
CA THR A 110 0.21 0.09 -9.18
C THR A 110 0.15 -0.73 -7.89
N THR A 111 1.21 -1.50 -7.66
CA THR A 111 1.41 -2.29 -6.43
C THR A 111 1.37 -1.39 -5.18
N TYR A 112 1.84 -0.15 -5.31
CA TYR A 112 1.75 0.89 -4.27
C TYR A 112 0.31 1.35 -4.01
N GLU A 113 -0.45 1.68 -5.07
CA GLU A 113 -1.86 2.09 -4.96
C GLU A 113 -2.75 0.99 -4.37
N GLU A 114 -2.44 -0.26 -4.69
CA GLU A 114 -3.11 -1.44 -4.12
C GLU A 114 -2.63 -1.79 -2.71
N GLN A 115 -1.73 -1.00 -2.11
CA GLN A 115 -1.12 -1.20 -0.79
C GLN A 115 -0.45 -2.57 -0.62
N LEU A 116 0.12 -3.11 -1.71
CA LEU A 116 0.78 -4.40 -1.71
C LEU A 116 2.23 -4.34 -1.20
N VAL A 117 2.68 -3.16 -0.76
CA VAL A 117 4.05 -2.82 -0.38
C VAL A 117 4.19 -2.71 1.15
N PRO A 118 5.34 -3.11 1.76
CA PRO A 118 6.54 -3.70 1.16
C PRO A 118 6.37 -5.17 0.77
N GLY A 119 5.27 -5.79 1.14
CA GLY A 119 4.92 -7.12 0.66
C GLY A 119 3.50 -7.48 1.02
N ALA A 120 2.86 -8.23 0.14
CA ALA A 120 1.49 -8.64 0.30
C ALA A 120 1.27 -10.07 -0.14
N VAL A 121 0.25 -10.67 0.45
CA VAL A 121 -0.26 -11.97 0.05
C VAL A 121 -1.44 -11.72 -0.85
N VAL A 122 -1.33 -12.18 -2.08
CA VAL A 122 -2.40 -12.16 -3.07
C VAL A 122 -2.85 -13.59 -3.30
N TYR A 123 -4.12 -13.78 -3.54
CA TYR A 123 -4.74 -15.06 -3.77
C TYR A 123 -5.10 -15.19 -5.24
N PHE A 124 -4.87 -16.37 -5.78
CA PHE A 124 -5.19 -16.74 -7.13
C PHE A 124 -6.54 -17.43 -7.16
N GLY A 125 -7.48 -16.92 -7.96
CA GLY A 125 -8.82 -17.47 -8.14
C GLY A 125 -9.12 -17.73 -9.61
N PHE A 126 -9.95 -18.74 -9.87
CA PHE A 126 -10.49 -19.02 -11.21
C PHE A 126 -11.89 -18.43 -11.33
N ASP A 127 -12.22 -17.86 -12.50
CA ASP A 127 -13.54 -17.27 -12.73
C ASP A 127 -14.66 -18.33 -12.74
N GLY A 128 -14.35 -19.53 -13.26
CA GLY A 128 -15.22 -20.71 -13.21
C GLY A 128 -15.22 -21.48 -11.88
N GLY A 129 -14.64 -20.92 -10.83
CA GLY A 129 -14.47 -21.58 -9.53
C GLY A 129 -13.54 -22.80 -9.58
N LEU A 130 -13.52 -23.59 -8.50
CA LEU A 130 -12.68 -24.79 -8.42
C LEU A 130 -13.15 -25.93 -9.36
N GLN A 131 -14.41 -25.91 -9.78
CA GLN A 131 -14.96 -26.89 -10.73
C GLN A 131 -14.43 -26.68 -12.16
N GLY A 132 -14.20 -25.41 -12.54
CA GLY A 132 -13.57 -25.04 -13.80
C GLY A 132 -12.05 -24.88 -13.70
N ALA A 133 -11.44 -25.24 -12.57
CA ALA A 133 -10.00 -25.16 -12.41
C ALA A 133 -9.33 -26.31 -13.19
N PRO A 134 -8.22 -26.03 -13.89
CA PRO A 134 -7.47 -27.06 -14.60
C PRO A 134 -6.86 -28.08 -13.63
N PRO A 135 -6.46 -29.27 -14.13
CA PRO A 135 -5.75 -30.23 -13.31
C PRO A 135 -4.41 -29.66 -12.85
N ARG A 136 -4.09 -29.88 -11.57
CA ARG A 136 -2.77 -29.60 -11.00
C ARG A 136 -1.67 -30.37 -11.77
N PRO A 137 -0.46 -29.82 -11.92
CA PRO A 137 0.08 -28.64 -11.24
C PRO A 137 -0.25 -27.30 -11.90
N TYR A 138 -0.53 -26.29 -11.07
CA TYR A 138 -0.84 -24.94 -11.56
C TYR A 138 0.40 -24.15 -12.02
N LEU A 139 1.55 -24.43 -11.41
CA LEU A 139 2.83 -23.87 -11.78
C LEU A 139 3.57 -24.82 -12.71
N VAL A 140 4.49 -24.24 -13.50
CA VAL A 140 5.38 -25.04 -14.33
C VAL A 140 6.18 -26.05 -13.50
N PRO A 141 6.35 -27.30 -13.98
CA PRO A 141 6.97 -28.37 -13.20
C PRO A 141 8.41 -28.04 -12.78
N ALA A 142 9.14 -27.23 -13.55
CA ALA A 142 10.50 -26.79 -13.22
C ALA A 142 10.59 -25.98 -11.90
N LEU A 143 9.54 -25.23 -11.55
CA LEU A 143 9.49 -24.49 -10.28
C LEU A 143 8.99 -25.36 -9.14
N GLN A 144 8.04 -26.26 -9.42
CA GLN A 144 7.50 -27.15 -8.41
C GLN A 144 8.54 -28.17 -7.91
N ALA A 145 9.35 -28.72 -8.82
CA ALA A 145 10.41 -29.64 -8.46
C ALA A 145 11.47 -29.01 -7.53
N GLN A 146 11.74 -27.71 -7.68
CA GLN A 146 12.64 -26.98 -6.78
C GLN A 146 12.03 -26.75 -5.40
N ALA A 147 10.71 -26.65 -5.29
CA ALA A 147 10.01 -26.52 -4.02
C ALA A 147 9.90 -27.86 -3.27
N ASP A 148 9.67 -28.95 -4.00
CA ASP A 148 9.52 -30.32 -3.44
C ASP A 148 10.87 -30.95 -3.06
N GLY A 149 11.95 -30.56 -3.74
CA GLY A 149 13.30 -31.11 -3.52
C GLY A 149 13.99 -30.75 -2.18
N SER A 150 13.33 -30.05 -1.26
CA SER A 150 13.89 -29.71 0.07
C SER A 150 13.37 -30.56 1.23
N ILE A 151 12.55 -31.60 0.99
CA ILE A 151 12.03 -32.48 2.06
C ILE A 151 12.31 -33.96 1.74
N SER A 152 13.58 -34.33 1.65
CA SER A 152 14.03 -35.70 1.92
C SER A 152 15.51 -35.74 2.26
N SER A 153 15.81 -35.54 3.53
CA SER A 153 16.99 -36.11 4.15
C SER A 153 16.72 -36.31 5.64
N GLN A 154 16.18 -37.49 5.98
CA GLN A 154 16.63 -38.31 7.11
C GLN A 154 15.98 -39.69 7.07
#